data_AF-A0A944ISN1-F1
#
_entry.id   AF-A0A944ISN1-F1
#
_cell.length_a   1.000
_cell.length_b   1.000
_cell.length_c   1.000
_cell.angle_alpha   90.00
_cell.angle_beta   90.00
_cell.angle_gamma   90.00
#
_symmetry.space_group_name_H-M   'P 1'
#
loop_
_entity.id
_entity.type
_entity.pdbx_description
1 polymer ?
#
loop_
_entity_poly.entity_id
_entity_poly.type
_entity_poly.pdbx_seq_one_letter_code
_entity_poly.pdbx_strand_id
1 'polypeptide(L)'
;MSDSDDSSAGPPRRFKPVRLLTATVFALAGLIFVTSFNTSKGTNIRTDASLLRLSDLIHERSQSNAALEEAAGAARRRVDTLAERDDGSTAAEDARLAALRAASGTEELAGKGLTVTLNDAPPNATARIPNVPEPQPNDLVIHQQDLQAVVNALWQGGAEGIQVMDQRLISTSAVRCVGNTLILQGRVYSPPYKVSAVGDPAALRKALAASPALQNYQLYVNAYGLGWKVDEHKALTLPGYSGTVDLHYAKPVAPSSASATNTP
;
A
#
# COMPACT_ATOMS: atom_id res chain seq x y z
N MET A 1 -54.95 78.72 37.91
CA MET A 1 -54.85 77.84 36.73
C MET A 1 -54.03 76.62 37.13
N SER A 2 -54.60 75.43 36.87
CA SER A 2 -53.96 74.13 36.57
C SER A 2 -52.98 73.53 37.59
N ASP A 3 -52.95 72.24 37.83
CA ASP A 3 -53.81 71.07 37.51
C ASP A 3 -53.24 69.99 38.42
N SER A 4 -54.06 69.30 39.20
CA SER A 4 -53.62 68.25 40.11
C SER A 4 -54.15 66.90 39.64
N ASP A 5 -53.20 65.98 39.46
CA ASP A 5 -53.28 64.54 39.62
C ASP A 5 -54.42 63.78 38.94
N ASP A 6 -54.10 63.15 37.81
CA ASP A 6 -54.78 61.94 37.37
C ASP A 6 -53.80 60.76 37.36
N SER A 7 -54.03 59.85 38.30
CA SER A 7 -53.20 58.66 38.54
C SER A 7 -53.68 57.52 37.63
N SER A 8 -53.02 57.32 36.49
CA SER A 8 -53.31 56.15 35.63
C SER A 8 -52.53 54.92 36.10
N ALA A 9 -53.23 53.98 36.75
CA ALA A 9 -52.74 52.64 37.02
C ALA A 9 -52.49 51.87 35.70
N GLY A 10 -51.24 51.50 35.42
CA GLY A 10 -50.88 50.70 34.24
C GLY A 10 -51.42 49.26 34.32
N PRO A 11 -51.85 48.64 33.21
CA PRO A 11 -52.50 47.33 33.23
C PRO A 11 -51.51 46.21 33.59
N PRO A 12 -51.97 45.12 34.24
CA PRO A 12 -51.10 44.03 34.65
C PRO A 12 -50.46 43.37 33.42
N ARG A 13 -49.13 43.18 33.46
CA ARG A 13 -48.38 42.43 32.45
C ARG A 13 -48.87 40.97 32.42
N ARG A 14 -49.89 40.69 31.59
CA ARG A 14 -50.28 39.32 31.24
C ARG A 14 -49.12 38.66 30.50
N PHE A 15 -48.39 37.79 31.19
CA PHE A 15 -47.44 36.88 30.57
C PHE A 15 -48.21 36.04 29.54
N LYS A 16 -48.03 36.35 28.26
CA LYS A 16 -48.70 35.61 27.18
C LYS A 16 -48.06 34.22 27.13
N PRO A 17 -48.82 33.11 27.31
CA PRO A 17 -48.27 31.75 27.31
C PRO A 17 -47.52 31.42 26.01
N VAL A 18 -47.86 32.12 24.92
CA VAL A 18 -47.15 32.09 23.64
C VAL A 18 -45.66 32.44 23.76
N ARG A 19 -45.28 33.40 24.63
CA ARG A 19 -43.87 33.78 24.83
C ARG A 19 -43.06 32.71 25.56
N LEU A 20 -43.69 32.04 26.53
CA LEU A 20 -43.09 30.89 27.21
C LEU A 20 -42.89 29.74 26.23
N LEU A 21 -43.89 29.44 25.41
CA LEU A 21 -43.82 28.38 24.41
C LEU A 21 -42.70 28.64 23.39
N THR A 22 -42.57 29.87 22.88
CA THR A 22 -41.45 30.24 21.99
C THR A 22 -40.10 30.09 22.67
N ALA A 23 -39.96 30.52 23.93
CA ALA A 23 -38.69 30.39 24.66
C ALA A 23 -38.32 28.92 24.89
N THR A 24 -39.30 28.06 25.19
CA THR A 24 -39.10 26.61 25.32
C THR A 24 -38.67 25.98 23.99
N VAL A 25 -39.28 26.36 22.86
CA VAL A 25 -38.89 25.86 21.54
C VAL A 25 -37.45 26.28 21.20
N PHE A 26 -37.06 27.53 21.46
CA PHE A 26 -35.68 27.98 21.25
C PHE A 26 -34.69 27.27 22.18
N ALA A 27 -35.07 27.01 23.44
CA ALA A 27 -34.24 26.27 24.38
C ALA A 27 -34.05 24.80 23.92
N LEU A 28 -35.11 24.16 23.44
CA LEU A 28 -35.05 22.81 22.88
C LEU A 28 -34.21 22.75 21.60
N ALA A 29 -34.40 23.71 20.69
CA ALA A 29 -33.59 23.82 19.48
C ALA A 29 -32.11 24.05 19.81
N GLY A 30 -31.82 24.92 20.78
CA GLY A 30 -30.47 25.14 21.29
C GLY A 30 -29.87 23.89 21.92
N LEU A 31 -30.65 23.14 22.71
CA LEU A 31 -30.23 21.88 23.30
C LEU A 31 -29.91 20.82 22.22
N ILE A 32 -30.77 20.68 21.20
CA ILE A 32 -30.52 19.79 20.05
C ILE A 32 -29.26 20.22 19.31
N PHE A 33 -29.06 21.53 19.11
CA PHE A 33 -27.89 22.06 18.41
C PHE A 33 -26.59 21.77 19.19
N VAL A 34 -26.58 22.02 20.50
CA VAL A 34 -25.41 21.75 21.37
C VAL A 34 -25.12 20.25 21.48
N THR A 35 -26.16 19.43 21.67
CA THR A 35 -25.99 17.96 21.73
C THR A 35 -25.49 17.41 20.40
N SER A 36 -26.03 17.88 19.27
CA SER A 36 -25.56 17.50 17.93
C SER A 36 -24.12 17.96 17.69
N PHE A 37 -23.76 19.17 18.12
CA PHE A 37 -22.39 19.67 18.00
C PHE A 37 -21.41 18.82 18.82
N ASN A 38 -21.74 18.54 20.09
CA ASN A 38 -20.88 17.77 20.99
C ASN A 38 -20.80 16.28 20.60
N THR A 39 -21.88 15.71 20.07
CA THR A 39 -21.90 14.30 19.61
C THR A 39 -21.16 14.12 18.27
N SER A 40 -21.19 15.12 17.39
CA SER A 40 -20.61 15.02 16.04
C SER A 40 -19.08 14.99 16.01
N LYS A 41 -18.39 15.24 17.14
CA LYS A 41 -16.92 15.27 17.30
C LYS A 41 -16.19 16.04 16.18
N GLY A 42 -16.82 17.03 15.56
CA GLY A 42 -16.20 17.86 14.51
C GLY A 42 -16.12 17.24 13.10
N THR A 43 -16.99 16.29 12.75
CA THR A 43 -17.08 15.80 11.36
C THR A 43 -17.81 16.83 10.47
N ASN A 44 -17.03 17.63 9.75
CA ASN A 44 -17.54 18.60 8.78
C ASN A 44 -17.99 17.85 7.52
N ILE A 45 -19.27 17.98 7.12
CA ILE A 45 -19.88 17.28 5.96
C ILE A 45 -19.38 17.86 4.61
N ARG A 46 -18.41 18.77 4.62
CA ARG A 46 -17.69 19.16 3.40
C ARG A 46 -16.70 18.05 3.04
N THR A 47 -17.11 17.21 2.08
CA THR A 47 -16.40 16.04 1.54
C THR A 47 -14.93 16.30 1.23
N ASP A 48 -14.58 17.50 0.79
CA ASP A 48 -13.20 17.80 0.39
C ASP A 48 -12.25 17.84 1.60
N ALA A 49 -12.71 18.36 2.74
CA ALA A 49 -11.91 18.41 3.96
C ALA A 49 -11.76 17.03 4.61
N SER A 50 -12.76 16.15 4.49
CA SER A 50 -12.66 14.77 4.98
C SER A 50 -11.79 13.90 4.08
N LEU A 51 -11.84 14.08 2.75
CA LEU A 51 -10.98 13.39 1.79
C LEU A 51 -9.51 13.80 1.92
N LEU A 52 -9.22 15.11 2.09
CA LEU A 52 -7.86 15.59 2.36
C LEU A 52 -7.30 14.97 3.64
N ARG A 53 -8.07 14.98 4.74
CA ARG A 53 -7.67 14.34 6.01
C ARG A 53 -7.41 12.84 5.87
N LEU A 54 -8.18 12.14 5.05
CA LEU A 54 -7.96 10.72 4.80
C LEU A 54 -6.69 10.48 3.99
N SER A 55 -6.44 11.28 2.96
CA SER A 55 -5.20 11.22 2.18
C SER A 55 -3.98 11.48 3.06
N ASP A 56 -4.04 12.53 3.90
CA ASP A 56 -2.98 12.88 4.84
C ASP A 56 -2.71 11.72 5.81
N LEU A 57 -3.77 11.13 6.38
CA LEU A 57 -3.65 9.98 7.28
C LEU A 57 -3.06 8.74 6.59
N ILE A 58 -3.43 8.48 5.32
CA ILE A 58 -2.86 7.38 4.53
C ILE A 58 -1.36 7.62 4.31
N HIS A 59 -0.97 8.83 3.93
CA HIS A 59 0.44 9.18 3.73
C HIS A 59 1.24 9.09 5.03
N GLU A 60 0.72 9.64 6.13
CA GLU A 60 1.31 9.54 7.46
C GLU A 60 1.49 8.07 7.86
N ARG A 61 0.45 7.24 7.69
CA ARG A 61 0.53 5.83 8.05
C ARG A 61 1.50 5.05 7.16
N SER A 62 1.53 5.35 5.86
CA SER A 62 2.48 4.77 4.91
C SER A 62 3.93 5.10 5.29
N GLN A 63 4.20 6.35 5.68
CA GLN A 63 5.52 6.77 6.18
C GLN A 63 5.88 6.09 7.50
N SER A 64 4.92 5.99 8.43
CA SER A 64 5.13 5.28 9.69
C SER A 64 5.46 3.80 9.46
N ASN A 65 4.76 3.13 8.55
CA ASN A 65 5.03 1.75 8.17
C ASN A 65 6.43 1.62 7.53
N ALA A 66 6.82 2.54 6.63
CA ALA A 66 8.15 2.55 6.03
C ALA A 66 9.27 2.68 7.08
N ALA A 67 9.10 3.59 8.06
CA ALA A 67 10.07 3.77 9.14
C ALA A 67 10.17 2.52 10.04
N LEU A 68 9.04 1.87 10.33
CA LEU A 68 9.02 0.62 11.10
C LEU A 68 9.68 -0.54 10.35
N GLU A 69 9.46 -0.66 9.04
CA GLU A 69 10.15 -1.64 8.18
C GLU A 69 11.66 -1.42 8.17
N GLU A 70 12.11 -0.17 8.04
CA GLU A 70 13.54 0.15 8.08
C GLU A 70 14.16 -0.19 9.44
N ALA A 71 13.49 0.16 10.53
CA ALA A 71 13.92 -0.17 11.88
C ALA A 71 13.99 -1.69 12.12
N ALA A 72 12.99 -2.44 11.63
CA ALA A 72 12.96 -3.90 11.71
C ALA A 72 14.11 -4.53 10.92
N GLY A 73 14.37 -4.04 9.69
CA GLY A 73 15.51 -4.46 8.88
C GLY A 73 16.85 -4.16 9.54
N ALA A 74 17.00 -2.99 10.16
CA ALA A 74 18.22 -2.61 10.88
C ALA A 74 18.45 -3.46 12.14
N ALA A 75 17.39 -3.75 12.89
CA ALA A 75 17.45 -4.64 14.05
C ALA A 75 17.87 -6.06 13.65
N ARG A 76 17.31 -6.58 12.54
CA ARG A 76 17.67 -7.89 11.99
C ARG A 76 19.15 -7.96 11.61
N ARG A 77 19.65 -6.98 10.85
CA ARG A 77 21.08 -6.90 10.51
C ARG A 77 21.99 -6.87 11.75
N ARG A 78 21.58 -6.15 12.80
CA ARG A 78 22.32 -6.15 14.07
C ARG A 78 22.34 -7.52 14.75
N VAL A 79 21.21 -8.25 14.73
CA VAL A 79 21.14 -9.63 15.23
C VAL A 79 22.06 -10.53 14.42
N ASP A 80 22.03 -10.42 13.09
CA ASP A 80 22.88 -11.22 12.19
C ASP A 80 24.38 -10.95 12.46
N THR A 81 24.79 -9.69 12.57
CA THR A 81 26.18 -9.32 12.89
C THR A 81 26.62 -9.80 14.28
N LEU A 82 25.71 -9.85 15.25
CA LEU A 82 26.03 -10.38 16.59
C LEU A 82 26.15 -11.90 16.58
N ALA A 83 25.30 -12.59 15.83
CA ALA A 83 25.38 -14.04 15.66
C ALA A 83 26.71 -14.45 15.00
N GLU A 84 27.18 -13.69 14.00
CA GLU A 84 28.43 -13.97 13.29
C GLU A 84 29.71 -13.73 14.11
N ARG A 85 29.62 -13.07 15.27
CA ARG A 85 30.83 -12.63 16.00
C ARG A 85 31.42 -13.65 16.96
N ASP A 86 30.71 -14.69 17.37
CA ASP A 86 31.24 -15.77 18.23
C ASP A 86 30.24 -16.93 18.42
N ASP A 87 29.84 -17.63 17.37
CA ASP A 87 28.85 -18.73 17.47
C ASP A 87 29.46 -20.14 17.48
N GLY A 88 30.78 -20.26 17.35
CA GLY A 88 31.44 -21.57 17.24
C GLY A 88 31.05 -22.36 15.99
N SER A 89 30.52 -21.68 14.96
CA SER A 89 30.16 -22.29 13.68
C SER A 89 31.39 -22.76 12.90
N THR A 90 31.17 -23.78 12.08
CA THR A 90 32.12 -24.27 11.09
C THR A 90 31.92 -23.53 9.76
N ALA A 91 32.98 -23.50 8.95
CA ALA A 91 32.90 -22.92 7.59
C ALA A 91 31.78 -23.53 6.72
N ALA A 92 31.39 -24.79 6.98
CA ALA A 92 30.29 -25.43 6.29
C ALA A 92 28.92 -24.89 6.72
N GLU A 93 28.76 -24.55 8.00
CA GLU A 93 27.55 -23.93 8.54
C GLU A 93 27.41 -22.48 8.05
N ASP A 94 28.52 -21.73 8.00
CA ASP A 94 28.56 -20.39 7.43
C ASP A 94 28.15 -20.37 5.95
N ALA A 95 28.73 -21.28 5.15
CA ALA A 95 28.39 -21.40 3.74
C ALA A 95 26.91 -21.76 3.53
N ARG A 96 26.36 -22.62 4.40
CA ARG A 96 24.94 -22.98 4.38
C ARG A 96 24.05 -21.80 4.76
N LEU A 97 24.44 -21.03 5.78
CA LEU A 97 23.71 -19.84 6.21
C LEU A 97 23.70 -18.77 5.12
N ALA A 98 24.85 -18.50 4.49
CA ALA A 98 24.95 -17.58 3.37
C ALA A 98 24.04 -18.00 2.20
N ALA A 99 24.05 -19.30 1.84
CA ALA A 99 23.16 -19.81 0.80
C ALA A 99 21.66 -19.64 1.15
N LEU A 100 21.29 -19.84 2.42
CA LEU A 100 19.91 -19.63 2.88
C LEU A 100 19.51 -18.15 2.85
N ARG A 101 20.42 -17.23 3.21
CA ARG A 101 20.17 -15.78 3.17
C ARG A 101 19.98 -15.26 1.74
N ALA A 102 20.76 -15.79 0.80
CA ALA A 102 20.56 -15.50 -0.62
C ALA A 102 19.19 -16.02 -1.10
N ALA A 103 18.84 -17.27 -0.74
CA ALA A 103 17.58 -17.90 -1.15
C ALA A 103 16.33 -17.30 -0.48
N SER A 104 16.45 -16.73 0.71
CA SER A 104 15.32 -16.08 1.42
C SER A 104 14.99 -14.69 0.88
N GLY A 105 15.84 -14.10 0.04
CA GLY A 105 15.66 -12.76 -0.50
C GLY A 105 15.82 -11.64 0.55
N THR A 106 16.44 -11.92 1.69
CA THR A 106 16.67 -10.94 2.77
C THR A 106 17.92 -10.10 2.56
N GLU A 107 18.78 -10.47 1.61
CA GLU A 107 19.99 -9.74 1.24
C GLU A 107 19.80 -8.91 -0.04
N GLU A 108 20.65 -7.88 -0.16
CA GLU A 108 20.77 -7.11 -1.39
C GLU A 108 21.18 -8.03 -2.55
N LEU A 109 20.55 -7.83 -3.71
CA LEU A 109 20.84 -8.59 -4.91
C LEU A 109 21.22 -7.65 -6.04
N ALA A 110 22.45 -7.78 -6.53
CA ALA A 110 22.95 -7.02 -7.66
C ALA A 110 23.17 -7.92 -8.88
N GLY A 111 22.79 -7.44 -10.06
CA GLY A 111 22.99 -8.18 -11.30
C GLY A 111 22.50 -7.44 -12.54
N LYS A 112 22.44 -8.15 -13.67
CA LYS A 112 21.73 -7.67 -14.86
C LYS A 112 20.23 -7.86 -14.63
N GLY A 113 19.42 -7.10 -15.36
CA GLY A 113 17.99 -7.19 -15.19
C GLY A 113 17.21 -6.29 -16.11
N LEU A 114 15.93 -6.12 -15.80
CA LEU A 114 15.06 -5.16 -16.47
C LEU A 114 14.05 -4.54 -15.49
N THR A 115 13.50 -3.41 -15.88
CA THR A 115 12.38 -2.76 -15.19
C THR A 115 11.20 -2.66 -16.14
N VAL A 116 10.05 -3.18 -15.72
CA VAL A 116 8.76 -3.01 -16.39
C VAL A 116 8.01 -1.87 -15.71
N THR A 117 7.61 -0.85 -16.47
CA THR A 117 6.78 0.26 -15.98
C THR A 117 5.39 0.16 -16.57
N LEU A 118 4.38 0.14 -15.71
CA LEU A 118 2.96 0.15 -16.06
C LEU A 118 2.35 1.48 -15.60
N ASN A 119 1.44 2.05 -16.38
CA ASN A 119 0.75 3.28 -16.01
C ASN A 119 -0.70 3.24 -16.45
N ASP A 120 -1.56 3.93 -15.71
CA ASP A 120 -2.93 4.17 -16.15
C ASP A 120 -2.94 4.89 -17.51
N ALA A 121 -4.05 4.77 -18.21
CA ALA A 121 -4.30 5.50 -19.44
C ALA A 121 -4.30 7.02 -19.17
N PRO A 122 -3.96 7.86 -20.17
CA PRO A 122 -4.03 9.30 -20.01
C PRO A 122 -5.47 9.76 -19.68
N PRO A 123 -5.62 10.91 -18.99
CA PRO A 123 -6.95 11.48 -18.75
C PRO A 123 -7.72 11.68 -20.05
N ASN A 124 -9.02 11.34 -20.04
CA ASN A 124 -9.91 11.40 -21.21
C ASN A 124 -9.45 10.51 -22.38
N ALA A 125 -8.79 9.38 -22.09
CA ALA A 125 -8.47 8.38 -23.11
C ALA A 125 -9.73 7.92 -23.85
N THR A 126 -9.64 7.84 -25.17
CA THR A 126 -10.65 7.28 -26.08
C THR A 126 -10.06 6.08 -26.81
N ALA A 127 -10.91 5.33 -27.53
CA ALA A 127 -10.45 4.25 -28.38
C ALA A 127 -9.46 4.77 -29.45
N ARG A 128 -8.25 4.20 -29.51
CA ARG A 128 -7.16 4.62 -30.41
C ARG A 128 -7.12 3.82 -31.72
N ILE A 129 -7.87 2.74 -31.81
CA ILE A 129 -7.90 1.85 -32.98
C ILE A 129 -9.34 1.61 -33.47
N PRO A 130 -9.55 1.38 -34.78
CA PRO A 130 -10.89 1.13 -35.33
C PRO A 130 -11.55 -0.11 -34.74
N ASN A 131 -12.90 -0.10 -34.69
CA ASN A 131 -13.74 -1.22 -34.26
C ASN A 131 -13.53 -1.66 -32.80
N VAL A 132 -13.05 -0.76 -31.94
CA VAL A 132 -13.01 -0.96 -30.49
C VAL A 132 -14.01 -0.01 -29.82
N PRO A 133 -14.82 -0.47 -28.85
CA PRO A 133 -15.74 0.39 -28.11
C PRO A 133 -15.03 1.51 -27.35
N GLU A 134 -15.76 2.58 -27.01
CA GLU A 134 -15.24 3.58 -26.09
C GLU A 134 -14.94 2.96 -24.71
N PRO A 135 -13.80 3.33 -24.09
CA PRO A 135 -13.36 2.68 -22.86
C PRO A 135 -14.31 2.97 -21.70
N GLN A 136 -14.54 1.96 -20.88
CA GLN A 136 -15.15 2.12 -19.57
C GLN A 136 -14.07 2.50 -18.53
N PRO A 137 -14.44 3.08 -17.37
CA PRO A 137 -13.46 3.47 -16.35
C PRO A 137 -12.49 2.36 -15.94
N ASN A 138 -12.96 1.11 -15.88
CA ASN A 138 -12.11 -0.03 -15.57
C ASN A 138 -11.08 -0.30 -16.67
N ASP A 139 -11.39 -0.05 -17.95
CA ASP A 139 -10.44 -0.30 -19.05
C ASP A 139 -9.25 0.66 -19.04
N LEU A 140 -9.29 1.72 -18.22
CA LEU A 140 -8.31 2.80 -18.19
C LEU A 140 -7.33 2.72 -17.00
N VAL A 141 -7.52 1.77 -16.09
CA VAL A 141 -6.74 1.65 -14.86
C VAL A 141 -5.98 0.33 -14.80
N ILE A 142 -4.79 0.37 -14.18
CA ILE A 142 -4.02 -0.83 -13.87
C ILE A 142 -4.71 -1.59 -12.74
N HIS A 143 -4.86 -2.91 -12.92
CA HIS A 143 -5.42 -3.78 -11.92
C HIS A 143 -4.38 -4.71 -11.29
N GLN A 144 -4.78 -5.35 -10.19
CA GLN A 144 -3.95 -6.32 -9.48
C GLN A 144 -3.46 -7.45 -10.39
N GLN A 145 -4.32 -7.98 -11.25
CA GLN A 145 -3.95 -9.07 -12.15
C GLN A 145 -2.86 -8.68 -13.16
N ASP A 146 -2.78 -7.41 -13.55
CA ASP A 146 -1.78 -6.94 -14.52
C ASP A 146 -0.38 -6.93 -13.89
N LEU A 147 -0.27 -6.37 -12.67
CA LEU A 147 0.97 -6.40 -11.89
C LEU A 147 1.36 -7.83 -11.51
N GLN A 148 0.40 -8.64 -11.08
CA GLN A 148 0.64 -10.04 -10.75
C GLN A 148 1.09 -10.84 -11.97
N ALA A 149 0.55 -10.58 -13.15
CA ALA A 149 0.98 -11.20 -14.41
C ALA A 149 2.44 -10.85 -14.74
N VAL A 150 2.87 -9.60 -14.51
CA VAL A 150 4.28 -9.19 -14.68
C VAL A 150 5.18 -9.94 -13.71
N VAL A 151 4.85 -9.92 -12.41
CA VAL A 151 5.64 -10.62 -11.38
C VAL A 151 5.77 -12.11 -11.70
N ASN A 152 4.65 -12.77 -12.04
CA ASN A 152 4.65 -14.19 -12.37
C ASN A 152 5.45 -14.49 -13.63
N ALA A 153 5.32 -13.68 -14.68
CA ALA A 153 6.08 -13.86 -15.91
C ALA A 153 7.59 -13.71 -15.68
N LEU A 154 8.00 -12.77 -14.84
CA LEU A 154 9.41 -12.57 -14.49
C LEU A 154 9.96 -13.77 -13.69
N TRP A 155 9.21 -14.31 -12.72
CA TRP A 155 9.60 -15.53 -12.03
C TRP A 155 9.69 -16.74 -12.98
N GLN A 156 8.73 -16.90 -13.89
CA GLN A 156 8.77 -17.93 -14.93
C GLN A 156 9.95 -17.74 -15.90
N GLY A 157 10.38 -16.50 -16.10
CA GLY A 157 11.57 -16.14 -16.89
C GLY A 157 12.89 -16.36 -16.18
N GLY A 158 12.88 -16.87 -14.94
CA GLY A 158 14.09 -17.14 -14.16
C GLY A 158 14.65 -15.91 -13.46
N ALA A 159 13.81 -14.95 -13.06
CA ALA A 159 14.25 -13.88 -12.17
C ALA A 159 14.83 -14.48 -10.87
N GLU A 160 15.97 -13.94 -10.43
CA GLU A 160 16.62 -14.28 -9.16
C GLU A 160 16.05 -13.43 -8.00
N GLY A 161 15.55 -12.24 -8.32
CA GLY A 161 14.86 -11.37 -7.38
C GLY A 161 13.96 -10.39 -8.12
N ILE A 162 12.86 -10.02 -7.47
CA ILE A 162 11.90 -9.04 -7.98
C ILE A 162 11.62 -7.99 -6.92
N GLN A 163 11.52 -6.74 -7.35
CA GLN A 163 11.07 -5.59 -6.58
C GLN A 163 9.87 -4.97 -7.27
N VAL A 164 8.84 -4.62 -6.49
CA VAL A 164 7.74 -3.79 -6.97
C VAL A 164 7.78 -2.47 -6.22
N MET A 165 7.82 -1.37 -6.95
CA MET A 165 8.10 -0.03 -6.42
C MET A 165 9.44 0.00 -5.70
N ASP A 166 9.45 0.06 -4.37
CA ASP A 166 10.65 0.02 -3.52
C ASP A 166 10.63 -1.18 -2.56
N GLN A 167 9.77 -2.17 -2.81
CA GLN A 167 9.59 -3.35 -1.95
C GLN A 167 10.12 -4.61 -2.65
N ARG A 168 11.09 -5.27 -2.00
CA ARG A 168 11.57 -6.60 -2.40
C ARG A 168 10.44 -7.62 -2.22
N LEU A 169 10.22 -8.48 -3.20
CA LEU A 169 9.28 -9.60 -3.09
C LEU A 169 10.01 -10.88 -2.69
N ILE A 170 9.38 -11.62 -1.79
CA ILE A 170 9.73 -12.99 -1.40
C ILE A 170 8.52 -13.90 -1.57
N SER A 171 8.67 -15.19 -1.30
CA SER A 171 7.62 -16.21 -1.49
C SER A 171 6.33 -15.93 -0.70
N THR A 172 6.40 -15.16 0.37
CA THR A 172 5.25 -14.76 1.21
C THR A 172 4.73 -13.35 0.89
N SER A 173 5.32 -12.65 -0.07
CA SER A 173 4.85 -11.34 -0.50
C SER A 173 3.61 -11.46 -1.39
N ALA A 174 2.72 -10.48 -1.31
CA ALA A 174 1.50 -10.43 -2.11
C ALA A 174 1.31 -9.06 -2.76
N VAL A 175 1.02 -9.06 -4.06
CA VAL A 175 0.58 -7.88 -4.80
C VAL A 175 -0.93 -7.73 -4.56
N ARG A 176 -1.35 -6.70 -3.81
CA ARG A 176 -2.75 -6.51 -3.46
C ARG A 176 -3.22 -5.11 -3.84
N CYS A 177 -4.32 -4.99 -4.58
CA CYS A 177 -4.97 -3.69 -4.80
C CYS A 177 -6.09 -3.45 -3.78
N VAL A 178 -6.26 -2.20 -3.38
CA VAL A 178 -7.44 -1.71 -2.65
C VAL A 178 -7.96 -0.49 -3.41
N GLY A 179 -9.12 -0.63 -4.02
CA GLY A 179 -9.61 0.34 -4.99
C GLY A 179 -8.67 0.45 -6.18
N ASN A 180 -8.28 1.68 -6.52
CA ASN A 180 -7.34 2.01 -7.59
C ASN A 180 -5.88 2.15 -7.11
N THR A 181 -5.58 1.71 -5.88
CA THR A 181 -4.22 1.82 -5.32
C THR A 181 -3.65 0.44 -5.03
N LEU A 182 -2.34 0.32 -5.23
CA LEU A 182 -1.57 -0.86 -4.88
C LEU A 182 -1.17 -0.75 -3.41
N ILE A 183 -1.35 -1.82 -2.65
CA ILE A 183 -0.82 -1.97 -1.29
C ILE A 183 0.25 -3.06 -1.30
N LEU A 184 1.45 -2.70 -0.88
CA LEU A 184 2.55 -3.63 -0.64
C LEU A 184 3.06 -3.39 0.78
N GLN A 185 3.06 -4.44 1.59
CA GLN A 185 3.55 -4.41 2.98
C GLN A 185 2.94 -3.29 3.84
N GLY A 186 1.68 -2.92 3.56
CA GLY A 186 0.99 -1.85 4.29
C GLY A 186 1.33 -0.44 3.81
N ARG A 187 2.09 -0.30 2.72
CA ARG A 187 2.37 0.97 2.05
C ARG A 187 1.54 1.07 0.78
N VAL A 188 1.02 2.28 0.50
CA VAL A 188 0.14 2.55 -0.63
C VAL A 188 0.95 3.18 -1.76
N TYR A 189 0.72 2.71 -2.99
CA TYR A 189 1.37 3.16 -4.20
C TYR A 189 0.35 3.48 -5.30
N SER A 190 0.65 4.55 -6.03
CA SER A 190 -0.08 4.96 -7.24
C SER A 190 0.79 4.73 -8.48
N PRO A 191 0.18 4.63 -9.67
CA PRO A 191 0.93 4.59 -10.93
C PRO A 191 1.82 5.84 -11.11
N PRO A 192 2.92 5.75 -11.88
CA PRO A 192 3.38 4.57 -12.62
C PRO A 192 4.01 3.51 -11.70
N TYR A 193 3.62 2.26 -11.91
CA TYR A 193 4.13 1.11 -11.19
C TYR A 193 5.40 0.55 -11.84
N LYS A 194 6.46 0.39 -11.06
CA LYS A 194 7.74 -0.17 -11.52
C LYS A 194 7.94 -1.55 -10.94
N VAL A 195 8.18 -2.54 -11.80
CA VAL A 195 8.55 -3.91 -11.43
C VAL A 195 9.96 -4.16 -11.95
N SER A 196 10.94 -4.19 -11.06
CA SER A 196 12.35 -4.44 -11.38
C SER A 196 12.70 -5.88 -11.06
N ALA A 197 13.44 -6.55 -11.95
CA ALA A 197 13.88 -7.92 -11.75
C ALA A 197 15.35 -8.10 -12.13
N VAL A 198 16.09 -8.80 -11.28
CA VAL A 198 17.46 -9.28 -11.57
C VAL A 198 17.37 -10.68 -12.16
N GLY A 199 18.08 -10.91 -13.26
CA GLY A 199 18.11 -12.16 -14.03
C GLY A 199 18.61 -11.94 -15.45
N ASP A 200 18.62 -12.97 -16.29
CA ASP A 200 18.98 -12.84 -17.71
C ASP A 200 17.93 -11.98 -18.47
N PRO A 201 18.26 -10.76 -18.93
CA PRO A 201 17.28 -9.88 -19.56
C PRO A 201 16.61 -10.50 -20.80
N ALA A 202 17.32 -11.36 -21.53
CA ALA A 202 16.77 -12.02 -22.72
C ALA A 202 15.68 -13.04 -22.33
N ALA A 203 15.94 -13.86 -21.30
CA ALA A 203 14.97 -14.81 -20.76
C ALA A 203 13.77 -14.10 -20.14
N LEU A 204 14.00 -13.04 -19.35
CA LEU A 204 12.94 -12.24 -18.73
C LEU A 204 12.02 -11.61 -19.78
N ARG A 205 12.59 -10.99 -20.83
CA ARG A 205 11.81 -10.39 -21.93
C ARG A 205 11.00 -11.44 -22.69
N LYS A 206 11.60 -12.61 -22.95
CA LYS A 206 10.90 -13.73 -23.59
C LYS A 206 9.71 -14.19 -22.76
N ALA A 207 9.86 -14.30 -21.44
CA ALA A 207 8.78 -14.70 -20.55
C ALA A 207 7.65 -13.67 -20.47
N LEU A 208 7.98 -12.37 -20.43
CA LEU A 208 7.00 -11.29 -20.53
C LEU A 208 6.17 -11.39 -21.83
N ALA A 209 6.85 -11.61 -22.97
CA ALA A 209 6.18 -11.73 -24.27
C ALA A 209 5.34 -13.02 -24.40
N ALA A 210 5.74 -14.10 -23.74
CA ALA A 210 5.06 -15.40 -23.79
C ALA A 210 3.82 -15.47 -22.89
N SER A 211 3.67 -14.55 -21.93
CA SER A 211 2.56 -14.57 -20.96
C SER A 211 1.22 -14.20 -21.62
N PRO A 212 0.22 -15.11 -21.65
CA PRO A 212 -1.09 -14.81 -22.23
C PRO A 212 -1.82 -13.64 -21.54
N ALA A 213 -1.65 -13.52 -20.22
CA ALA A 213 -2.22 -12.42 -19.45
C ALA A 213 -1.62 -11.06 -19.88
N LEU A 214 -0.30 -11.01 -20.13
CA LEU A 214 0.36 -9.80 -20.61
C LEU A 214 0.05 -9.52 -22.08
N GLN A 215 -0.13 -10.55 -22.91
CA GLN A 215 -0.61 -10.36 -24.28
C GLN A 215 -1.99 -9.71 -24.29
N ASN A 216 -2.91 -10.13 -23.41
CA ASN A 216 -4.19 -9.47 -23.24
C ASN A 216 -4.02 -8.01 -22.76
N TYR A 217 -3.18 -7.77 -21.76
CA TYR A 217 -2.88 -6.40 -21.30
C TYR A 217 -2.35 -5.50 -22.44
N GLN A 218 -1.49 -6.02 -23.33
CA GLN A 218 -0.99 -5.28 -24.49
C GLN A 218 -2.11 -4.85 -25.45
N LEU A 219 -3.22 -5.58 -25.51
CA LEU A 219 -4.38 -5.15 -26.30
C LEU A 219 -4.97 -3.85 -25.74
N TYR A 220 -5.05 -3.72 -24.42
CA TYR A 220 -5.53 -2.52 -23.73
C TYR A 220 -4.53 -1.36 -23.87
N VAL A 221 -3.22 -1.62 -23.78
CA VAL A 221 -2.17 -0.64 -24.09
C VAL A 221 -2.37 -0.03 -25.48
N ASN A 222 -2.62 -0.87 -26.49
CA ASN A 222 -2.82 -0.41 -27.86
C ASN A 222 -4.17 0.27 -28.05
N ALA A 223 -5.25 -0.28 -27.48
CA ALA A 223 -6.61 0.21 -27.64
C ALA A 223 -6.86 1.53 -26.91
N TYR A 224 -6.38 1.67 -25.68
CA TYR A 224 -6.75 2.78 -24.78
C TYR A 224 -5.56 3.59 -24.27
N GLY A 225 -4.33 3.19 -24.60
CA GLY A 225 -3.14 3.97 -24.27
C GLY A 225 -2.64 3.80 -22.84
N LEU A 226 -2.88 2.65 -22.21
CA LEU A 226 -2.20 2.31 -20.96
C LEU A 226 -0.68 2.34 -21.14
N GLY A 227 0.04 2.72 -20.09
CA GLY A 227 1.49 2.76 -20.12
C GLY A 227 2.10 1.35 -20.09
N TRP A 228 3.06 1.11 -20.98
CA TRP A 228 3.93 -0.06 -20.93
C TRP A 228 5.33 0.32 -21.40
N LYS A 229 6.32 0.08 -20.55
CA LYS A 229 7.73 0.31 -20.88
C LYS A 229 8.59 -0.80 -20.27
N VAL A 230 9.54 -1.31 -21.03
CA VAL A 230 10.53 -2.27 -20.54
C VAL A 230 11.91 -1.67 -20.77
N ASP A 231 12.64 -1.43 -19.69
CA ASP A 231 13.99 -0.89 -19.70
C ASP A 231 14.98 -1.98 -19.25
N GLU A 232 15.96 -2.32 -20.09
CA GLU A 232 17.01 -3.28 -19.73
C GLU A 232 18.16 -2.59 -18.98
N HIS A 233 18.74 -3.28 -18.00
CA HIS A 233 19.80 -2.78 -17.15
C HIS A 233 20.99 -3.72 -17.15
N LYS A 234 22.18 -3.18 -17.45
CA LYS A 234 23.46 -3.91 -17.31
C LYS A 234 23.87 -4.10 -15.84
N ALA A 235 23.38 -3.23 -14.97
CA ALA A 235 23.55 -3.27 -13.53
C ALA A 235 22.26 -2.75 -12.88
N LEU A 236 21.68 -3.57 -12.02
CA LEU A 236 20.49 -3.31 -11.23
C LEU A 236 20.72 -3.91 -9.85
N THR A 237 20.40 -3.15 -8.81
CA THR A 237 20.48 -3.58 -7.42
C THR A 237 19.10 -3.54 -6.80
N LEU A 238 18.68 -4.65 -6.22
CA LEU A 238 17.43 -4.78 -5.45
C LEU A 238 17.78 -4.84 -3.96
N PRO A 239 17.05 -4.14 -3.08
CA PRO A 239 17.27 -4.23 -1.65
C PRO A 239 16.92 -5.64 -1.15
N GLY A 240 17.46 -5.98 0.02
CA GLY A 240 16.98 -7.12 0.78
C GLY A 240 15.58 -6.88 1.34
N TYR A 241 14.80 -7.94 1.51
CA TYR A 241 13.49 -7.85 2.14
C TYR A 241 13.59 -7.40 3.59
N SER A 242 12.90 -6.31 3.93
CA SER A 242 12.90 -5.66 5.25
C SER A 242 11.67 -5.99 6.12
N GLY A 243 10.65 -6.65 5.54
CA GLY A 243 9.44 -7.02 6.26
C GLY A 243 9.63 -8.21 7.21
N THR A 244 8.55 -8.62 7.87
CA THR A 244 8.56 -9.80 8.73
C THR A 244 8.66 -11.08 7.90
N VAL A 245 9.53 -11.99 8.30
CA VAL A 245 9.66 -13.36 7.73
C VAL A 245 9.14 -14.42 8.70
N ASP A 246 8.66 -14.01 9.87
CA ASP A 246 8.15 -14.89 10.90
C ASP A 246 6.86 -15.57 10.42
N LEU A 247 6.81 -16.88 10.58
CA LEU A 247 5.64 -17.68 10.26
C LEU A 247 4.85 -17.94 11.54
N HIS A 248 3.53 -17.73 11.51
CA HIS A 248 2.69 -17.90 12.69
C HIS A 248 2.48 -19.37 13.10
N TYR A 249 2.53 -20.29 12.13
CA TYR A 249 2.18 -21.70 12.34
C TYR A 249 3.34 -22.65 12.05
N ALA A 250 4.15 -22.36 11.03
CA ALA A 250 5.28 -23.21 10.65
C ALA A 250 6.50 -22.93 11.54
N LYS A 251 7.24 -23.98 11.91
CA LYS A 251 8.48 -23.89 12.67
C LYS A 251 9.59 -24.67 11.95
N PRO A 252 10.86 -24.22 12.01
CA PRO A 252 11.99 -25.00 11.52
C PRO A 252 12.03 -26.36 12.21
N VAL A 253 12.33 -27.42 11.45
CA VAL A 253 12.62 -28.73 12.03
C VAL A 253 13.97 -28.61 12.75
N ALA A 254 14.04 -29.07 14.00
CA ALA A 254 15.30 -29.10 14.72
C ALA A 254 16.33 -29.94 13.94
N PRO A 255 17.60 -29.53 13.87
CA PRO A 255 18.62 -30.32 13.18
C PRO A 255 18.67 -31.72 13.79
N SER A 256 18.59 -32.74 12.93
CA SER A 256 18.71 -34.13 13.35
C SER A 256 20.10 -34.32 13.97
N SER A 257 20.16 -34.61 15.27
CA SER A 257 21.38 -35.13 15.88
C SER A 257 21.68 -36.48 15.26
N ALA A 258 22.53 -36.52 14.24
CA ALA A 258 23.09 -37.78 13.78
C ALA A 258 23.80 -38.40 14.98
N SER A 259 23.24 -39.50 15.50
CA SER A 259 23.85 -40.28 16.57
C SER A 259 25.27 -40.63 16.15
N ALA A 260 26.26 -40.03 16.81
CA ALA A 260 27.60 -40.55 16.86
C ALA A 260 27.53 -41.89 17.61
N THR A 261 27.18 -42.97 16.91
CA THR A 261 27.46 -44.33 17.36
C THR A 261 28.96 -44.54 17.22
N ASN A 262 29.70 -44.01 18.19
CA ASN A 262 30.98 -44.56 18.56
C ASN A 262 30.69 -45.94 19.15
N THR A 263 31.14 -46.99 18.48
CA THR A 263 31.28 -48.32 19.09
C THR A 263 32.79 -48.60 19.15
N PRO A 264 33.32 -49.04 20.30
CA PRO A 264 34.75 -49.16 20.59
C PRO A 264 35.50 -50.16 19.72
#